data_AF-A0A2Z7CJ04-F1
#
_entry.id   AF-A0A2Z7CJ04-F1
#
_cell.length_a   1.000
_cell.length_b   1.000
_cell.length_c   1.000
_cell.angle_alpha   90.00
_cell.angle_beta   90.00
_cell.angle_gamma   90.00
#
_symmetry.space_group_name_H-M   'P 1'
#
loop_
_entity.id
_entity.type
_entity.pdbx_description
1 polymer ?
#
loop_
_entity_poly.entity_id
_entity_poly.type
_entity_poly.pdbx_seq_one_letter_code
_entity_poly.pdbx_strand_id
1 'polypeptide(L)'
;MHPTLSGCYYLHILYMLSPRLPRPIGIIICGSAEIILIVLEALAWGGEVIKSLTRAQREVGDLRQSFDDTADHFTKLETRLAEGLRLEAEKKALATEKEALEAEKAALRAELDETKAHAEEEAGRLRSEAVNAWALGNEGFLKSSEFGILCAKKALGYFKVGFAGCVAQFRANGYSEEEHPNPLLDVKKALMEMSDEEEEEADEEEEEEDNAAATPPSSPQP
;
A
#
# COMPACT_ATOMS: atom_id res chain seq x y z
N MET A 1 -11.79 -86.72 -12.03
CA MET A 1 -11.30 -87.14 -10.70
C MET A 1 -9.80 -87.33 -10.79
N HIS A 2 -9.02 -86.32 -10.39
CA HIS A 2 -7.56 -86.42 -10.35
C HIS A 2 -7.14 -86.75 -8.91
N PRO A 3 -6.39 -87.84 -8.67
CA PRO A 3 -5.84 -88.14 -7.35
C PRO A 3 -4.79 -87.08 -7.02
N THR A 4 -4.89 -86.54 -5.81
CA THR A 4 -4.06 -85.46 -5.29
C THR A 4 -2.60 -85.90 -5.18
N LEU A 5 -1.69 -85.11 -5.76
CA LEU A 5 -0.23 -85.30 -5.76
C LEU A 5 0.41 -85.34 -4.35
N SER A 6 -0.36 -85.21 -3.27
CA SER A 6 0.15 -85.04 -1.90
C SER A 6 0.77 -86.31 -1.31
N GLY A 7 0.29 -87.50 -1.70
CA GLY A 7 0.83 -88.79 -1.19
C GLY A 7 2.20 -89.17 -1.77
N CYS A 8 2.55 -88.70 -2.97
CA CYS A 8 3.79 -89.08 -3.64
C CYS A 8 5.02 -88.33 -3.10
N TYR A 9 4.84 -87.09 -2.59
CA TYR A 9 5.95 -86.29 -2.07
C TYR A 9 6.52 -86.86 -0.76
N TYR A 10 5.67 -87.41 0.11
CA TYR A 10 6.10 -88.02 1.37
C TYR A 10 6.95 -89.29 1.15
N LEU A 11 6.57 -90.12 0.18
CA LEU A 11 7.34 -91.31 -0.19
C LEU A 11 8.72 -90.96 -0.78
N HIS A 12 8.83 -89.82 -1.47
CA HIS A 12 10.07 -89.38 -2.12
C HIS A 12 11.09 -88.80 -1.14
N ILE A 13 10.63 -88.01 -0.14
CA ILE A 13 11.51 -87.45 0.90
C ILE A 13 12.06 -88.55 1.83
N LEU A 14 11.23 -89.54 2.19
CA LEU A 14 11.70 -90.71 2.95
C LEU A 14 12.74 -91.54 2.18
N TYR A 15 12.68 -91.55 0.84
CA TYR A 15 13.64 -92.27 0.01
C TYR A 15 15.00 -91.53 -0.12
N MET A 16 14.99 -90.19 -0.11
CA MET A 16 16.20 -89.37 -0.24
C MET A 16 17.03 -89.28 1.06
N LEU A 17 16.43 -89.45 2.24
CA LEU A 17 17.13 -89.41 3.53
C LEU A 17 17.89 -90.71 3.88
N SER A 18 17.85 -91.75 3.03
CA SER A 18 18.53 -93.03 3.29
C SER A 18 19.07 -93.68 1.99
N PRO A 19 20.23 -93.26 1.48
CA PRO A 19 20.76 -93.75 0.21
C PRO A 19 21.45 -95.13 0.27
N ARG A 20 21.37 -95.88 1.38
CA ARG A 20 22.10 -97.15 1.55
C ARG A 20 21.35 -98.24 2.32
N LEU A 21 20.24 -98.75 1.81
CA LEU A 21 19.79 -100.11 2.17
C LEU A 21 19.14 -100.87 1.00
N PRO A 22 19.54 -102.14 0.75
CA PRO A 22 18.90 -103.01 -0.22
C PRO A 22 17.62 -103.66 0.35
N ARG A 23 16.59 -103.80 -0.49
CA ARG A 23 15.38 -104.61 -0.25
C ARG A 23 15.72 -106.10 -0.50
N PRO A 24 15.08 -107.11 0.13
CA PRO A 24 13.63 -107.16 0.35
C PRO A 24 13.12 -107.77 1.69
N ILE A 25 11.86 -107.43 2.00
CA ILE A 25 10.83 -108.24 2.70
C ILE A 25 11.30 -108.96 3.98
N GLY A 26 11.07 -108.29 5.11
CA GLY A 26 11.08 -108.89 6.44
C GLY A 26 10.32 -107.97 7.39
N ILE A 27 9.03 -108.24 7.59
CA ILE A 27 8.21 -107.61 8.64
C ILE A 27 8.75 -108.13 9.98
N ILE A 28 9.76 -107.46 10.51
CA ILE A 28 10.22 -107.66 11.89
C ILE A 28 9.20 -106.95 12.78
N ILE A 29 8.59 -107.71 13.68
CA ILE A 29 7.82 -107.20 14.81
C ILE A 29 8.81 -106.43 15.70
N CYS A 30 9.10 -105.17 15.35
CA CYS A 30 9.58 -104.18 16.31
C CYS A 30 8.49 -104.07 17.38
N GLY A 31 8.85 -104.23 18.66
CA GLY A 31 7.88 -104.21 19.75
C GLY A 31 7.02 -102.96 19.67
N SER A 32 5.70 -103.10 19.91
CA SER A 32 4.73 -102.00 19.85
C SER A 32 5.14 -100.75 20.65
N ALA A 33 6.01 -100.91 21.65
CA ALA A 33 6.60 -99.82 22.42
C ALA A 33 7.57 -98.91 21.62
N GLU A 34 8.35 -99.45 20.68
CA GLU A 34 9.33 -98.67 19.90
C GLU A 34 8.64 -97.78 18.86
N ILE A 35 7.55 -98.26 18.25
CA ILE A 35 6.73 -97.47 17.31
C ILE A 35 6.04 -96.32 18.04
N ILE A 36 5.53 -96.55 19.25
CA ILE A 36 4.89 -95.51 20.07
C ILE A 36 5.91 -94.41 20.42
N LEU A 37 7.16 -94.78 20.76
CA LEU A 37 8.20 -93.80 21.09
C LEU A 37 8.57 -92.91 19.89
N ILE A 38 8.75 -93.50 18.70
CA ILE A 38 9.03 -92.76 17.46
C ILE A 38 7.88 -91.79 17.14
N VAL A 39 6.63 -92.23 17.30
CA VAL A 39 5.46 -91.38 17.07
C VAL A 39 5.39 -90.22 18.07
N LEU A 40 5.68 -90.45 19.36
CA LEU A 40 5.69 -89.41 20.38
C LEU A 40 6.81 -88.38 20.15
N GLU A 41 8.00 -88.83 19.75
CA GLU A 41 9.11 -87.93 19.41
C GLU A 41 8.78 -87.09 18.17
N ALA A 42 8.24 -87.69 17.12
CA ALA A 42 7.79 -86.97 15.92
C ALA A 42 6.71 -85.92 16.24
N LEU A 43 5.77 -86.21 17.14
CA LEU A 43 4.76 -85.26 17.60
C LEU A 43 5.39 -84.11 18.41
N ALA A 44 6.37 -84.42 19.28
CA ALA A 44 7.08 -83.41 20.06
C ALA A 44 7.87 -82.44 19.16
N TRP A 45 8.59 -82.97 18.16
CA TRP A 45 9.30 -82.16 17.15
C TRP A 45 8.34 -81.35 16.27
N GLY A 46 7.20 -81.93 15.87
CA GLY A 46 6.16 -81.22 15.12
C GLY A 46 5.60 -80.01 15.89
N GLY A 47 5.36 -80.15 17.20
CA GLY A 47 4.92 -79.05 18.05
C GLY A 47 5.93 -77.91 18.16
N GLU A 48 7.23 -78.22 18.19
CA GLU A 48 8.30 -77.21 18.29
C GLU A 48 8.49 -76.43 16.98
N VAL A 49 8.38 -77.11 15.83
CA VAL A 49 8.40 -76.47 14.51
C VAL A 49 7.22 -75.52 14.36
N ILE A 50 6.02 -75.89 14.81
CA ILE A 50 4.84 -75.02 14.76
C ILE A 50 5.06 -73.77 15.61
N LYS A 51 5.55 -73.91 16.85
CA LYS A 51 5.86 -72.75 17.71
C LYS A 51 6.89 -71.82 17.09
N SER A 52 7.96 -72.38 16.53
CA SER A 52 9.02 -71.62 15.86
C SER A 52 8.49 -70.90 14.63
N LEU A 53 7.67 -71.57 13.82
CA LEU A 53 7.02 -70.97 12.66
C LEU A 53 6.05 -69.85 13.06
N THR A 54 5.19 -70.07 14.07
CA THR A 54 4.27 -69.05 14.56
C THR A 54 5.01 -67.84 15.13
N ARG A 55 6.14 -68.06 15.82
CA ARG A 55 7.01 -66.96 16.27
C ARG A 55 7.58 -66.18 15.09
N ALA A 56 8.19 -66.87 14.11
CA ALA A 56 8.74 -66.24 12.92
C ALA A 56 7.67 -65.47 12.13
N GLN A 57 6.44 -66.00 12.03
CA GLN A 57 5.32 -65.30 11.38
C GLN A 57 4.93 -64.01 12.11
N ARG A 58 4.94 -64.02 13.46
CA ARG A 58 4.70 -62.80 14.25
C ARG A 58 5.79 -61.77 14.01
N GLU A 59 7.06 -62.18 14.09
CA GLU A 59 8.21 -61.29 13.88
C GLU A 59 8.19 -60.67 12.47
N VAL A 60 7.84 -61.45 11.43
CA VAL A 60 7.64 -60.94 10.07
C VAL A 60 6.46 -59.95 10.00
N GLY A 61 5.39 -60.21 10.74
CA GLY A 61 4.24 -59.30 10.84
C GLY A 61 4.63 -57.95 11.46
N ASP A 62 5.33 -57.98 12.60
CA ASP A 62 5.80 -56.79 13.30
C ASP A 62 6.79 -55.99 12.42
N LEU A 63 7.69 -56.69 11.73
CA LEU A 63 8.62 -56.08 10.79
C LEU A 63 7.88 -55.41 9.63
N ARG A 64 6.90 -56.11 9.03
CA ARG A 64 6.07 -55.56 7.94
C ARG A 64 5.34 -54.30 8.40
N GLN A 65 4.75 -54.31 9.59
CA GLN A 65 4.10 -53.14 10.16
C GLN A 65 5.09 -51.97 10.34
N SER A 66 6.29 -52.24 10.84
CA SER A 66 7.30 -51.18 11.00
C SER A 66 7.75 -50.57 9.67
N PHE A 67 7.79 -51.36 8.59
CA PHE A 67 8.05 -50.86 7.23
C PHE A 67 6.89 -50.00 6.72
N ASP A 68 5.65 -50.44 6.92
CA ASP A 68 4.46 -49.69 6.53
C ASP A 68 4.42 -48.33 7.26
N ASP A 69 4.66 -48.31 8.58
CA ASP A 69 4.75 -47.08 9.39
C ASP A 69 5.85 -46.14 8.88
N THR A 70 7.02 -46.71 8.56
CA THR A 70 8.16 -45.94 8.03
C THR A 70 7.85 -45.37 6.65
N ALA A 71 7.16 -46.11 5.78
CA ALA A 71 6.72 -45.64 4.48
C ALA A 71 5.74 -44.46 4.61
N ASP A 72 4.78 -44.55 5.53
CA ASP A 72 3.86 -43.44 5.83
C ASP A 72 4.61 -42.20 6.34
N HIS A 73 5.64 -42.38 7.17
CA HIS A 73 6.51 -41.28 7.58
C HIS A 73 7.26 -40.64 6.42
N PHE A 74 7.77 -41.44 5.47
CA PHE A 74 8.43 -40.92 4.27
C PHE A 74 7.47 -40.13 3.38
N THR A 75 6.25 -40.63 3.12
CA THR A 75 5.26 -39.87 2.33
C THR A 75 4.91 -38.53 2.99
N LYS A 76 4.79 -38.50 4.33
CA LYS A 76 4.60 -37.27 5.09
C LYS A 76 5.78 -36.30 5.01
N LEU A 77 7.01 -36.81 4.94
CA LEU A 77 8.19 -35.96 4.73
C LEU A 77 8.24 -35.42 3.31
N GLU A 78 7.87 -36.22 2.31
CA GLU A 78 7.79 -35.79 0.91
C GLU A 78 6.76 -34.67 0.70
N THR A 79 5.57 -34.79 1.30
CA THR A 79 4.55 -33.73 1.21
C THR A 79 5.03 -32.42 1.84
N ARG A 80 5.64 -32.49 3.03
CA ARG A 80 6.22 -31.30 3.70
C ARG A 80 7.35 -30.68 2.89
N LEU A 81 8.17 -31.48 2.22
CA LEU A 81 9.24 -30.99 1.36
C LEU A 81 8.66 -30.29 0.13
N ALA A 82 7.65 -30.86 -0.50
CA ALA A 82 6.95 -30.25 -1.64
C ALA A 82 6.30 -28.91 -1.25
N GLU A 83 5.66 -28.83 -0.08
CA GLU A 83 5.11 -27.59 0.46
C GLU A 83 6.21 -26.55 0.73
N GLY A 84 7.34 -26.95 1.32
CA GLY A 84 8.48 -26.07 1.58
C GLY A 84 9.06 -25.46 0.30
N LEU A 85 9.23 -26.27 -0.75
CA LEU A 85 9.69 -25.79 -2.06
C LEU A 85 8.69 -24.81 -2.69
N ARG A 86 7.39 -25.06 -2.55
CA ARG A 86 6.36 -24.14 -3.05
C ARG A 86 6.40 -22.80 -2.32
N LEU A 87 6.52 -22.82 -1.00
CA LEU A 87 6.64 -21.60 -0.18
C LEU A 87 7.94 -20.83 -0.49
N GLU A 88 9.04 -21.53 -0.78
CA GLU A 88 10.28 -20.86 -1.19
C GLU A 88 10.14 -20.18 -2.55
N ALA A 89 9.47 -20.82 -3.51
CA ALA A 89 9.17 -20.22 -4.81
C ALA A 89 8.25 -19.00 -4.67
N GLU A 90 7.20 -19.09 -3.86
CA GLU A 90 6.30 -17.98 -3.55
C GLU A 90 7.05 -16.82 -2.86
N LYS A 91 7.90 -17.11 -1.88
CA LYS A 91 8.75 -16.11 -1.21
C LYS A 91 9.67 -15.39 -2.19
N LYS A 92 10.26 -16.12 -3.14
CA LYS A 92 11.10 -15.52 -4.20
C LYS A 92 10.29 -14.62 -5.12
N ALA A 93 9.09 -15.04 -5.53
CA ALA A 93 8.20 -14.23 -6.34
C ALA A 93 7.79 -12.94 -5.62
N LEU A 94 7.37 -13.04 -4.35
CA LEU A 94 7.01 -11.87 -3.53
C LEU A 94 8.20 -10.93 -3.30
N ALA A 95 9.43 -11.45 -3.17
CA ALA A 95 10.62 -10.62 -3.08
C ALA A 95 10.83 -9.80 -4.36
N THR A 96 10.68 -10.42 -5.54
CA THR A 96 10.80 -9.70 -6.82
C THR A 96 9.69 -8.67 -7.03
N GLU A 97 8.46 -8.97 -6.61
CA GLU A 97 7.33 -8.03 -6.67
C GLU A 97 7.56 -6.84 -5.74
N LYS A 98 8.04 -7.09 -4.52
CA LYS A 98 8.40 -6.03 -3.57
C LYS A 98 9.48 -5.11 -4.13
N GLU A 99 10.53 -5.65 -4.73
CA GLU A 99 11.60 -4.86 -5.35
C GLU A 99 11.05 -3.99 -6.50
N ALA A 100 10.16 -4.54 -7.34
CA ALA A 100 9.51 -3.79 -8.40
C ALA A 100 8.63 -2.64 -7.86
N LEU A 101 7.82 -2.90 -6.84
CA LEU A 101 6.99 -1.88 -6.19
C LEU A 101 7.83 -0.80 -5.49
N GLU A 102 8.97 -1.16 -4.90
CA GLU A 102 9.88 -0.18 -4.31
C GLU A 102 10.52 0.72 -5.39
N ALA A 103 10.86 0.16 -6.56
CA ALA A 103 11.34 0.94 -7.70
C ALA A 103 10.26 1.87 -8.27
N GLU A 104 9.03 1.39 -8.44
CA GLU A 104 7.89 2.21 -8.90
C GLU A 104 7.61 3.36 -7.93
N LYS A 105 7.60 3.07 -6.62
CA LYS A 105 7.43 4.09 -5.57
C LYS A 105 8.55 5.14 -5.61
N ALA A 106 9.78 4.74 -5.92
CA ALA A 106 10.88 5.68 -6.07
C ALA A 106 10.72 6.57 -7.31
N ALA A 107 10.28 6.00 -8.43
CA ALA A 107 9.99 6.75 -9.66
C ALA A 107 8.88 7.79 -9.44
N LEU A 108 7.75 7.38 -8.87
CA LEU A 108 6.63 8.29 -8.57
C LEU A 108 7.00 9.42 -7.61
N ARG A 109 7.90 9.16 -6.65
CA ARG A 109 8.42 10.22 -5.77
C ARG A 109 9.29 11.23 -6.53
N ALA A 110 10.13 10.76 -7.45
CA ALA A 110 10.95 11.65 -8.27
C ALA A 110 10.08 12.53 -9.18
N GLU A 111 9.04 11.95 -9.82
CA GLU A 111 8.07 12.70 -10.63
C GLU A 111 7.30 13.74 -9.79
N LEU A 112 6.92 13.38 -8.56
CA LEU A 112 6.26 14.30 -7.63
C LEU A 112 7.19 15.47 -7.26
N ASP A 113 8.46 15.19 -6.97
CA ASP A 113 9.42 16.23 -6.61
C ASP A 113 9.72 17.16 -7.80
N GLU A 114 9.81 16.62 -9.02
CA GLU A 114 9.98 17.40 -10.25
C GLU A 114 8.77 18.31 -10.53
N THR A 115 7.55 17.75 -10.47
CA THR A 115 6.33 18.53 -10.69
C THR A 115 6.13 19.61 -9.62
N LYS A 116 6.51 19.33 -8.37
CA LYS A 116 6.52 20.31 -7.29
C LYS A 116 7.53 21.42 -7.55
N ALA A 117 8.76 21.10 -7.95
CA ALA A 117 9.78 22.10 -8.27
C ALA A 117 9.34 22.99 -9.44
N HIS A 118 8.79 22.40 -10.50
CA HIS A 118 8.23 23.15 -11.64
C HIS A 118 7.10 24.08 -11.19
N ALA A 119 6.18 23.61 -10.34
CA ALA A 119 5.10 24.46 -9.82
C ALA A 119 5.62 25.62 -8.96
N GLU A 120 6.64 25.40 -8.14
CA GLU A 120 7.28 26.46 -7.33
C GLU A 120 7.98 27.51 -8.21
N GLU A 121 8.69 27.07 -9.27
CA GLU A 121 9.32 27.95 -10.24
C GLU A 121 8.28 28.80 -10.99
N GLU A 122 7.22 28.16 -11.48
CA GLU A 122 6.12 28.82 -12.19
C GLU A 122 5.43 29.87 -11.31
N ALA A 123 5.14 29.52 -10.05
CA ALA A 123 4.58 30.45 -9.08
C ALA A 123 5.54 31.62 -8.80
N GLY A 124 6.86 31.37 -8.76
CA GLY A 124 7.88 32.42 -8.63
C GLY A 124 7.89 33.38 -9.82
N ARG A 125 7.80 32.83 -11.04
CA ARG A 125 7.74 33.60 -12.29
C ARG A 125 6.49 34.48 -12.33
N LEU A 126 5.31 33.89 -12.09
CA LEU A 126 4.03 34.61 -12.11
C LEU A 126 3.96 35.70 -11.05
N ARG A 127 4.48 35.46 -9.83
CA ARG A 127 4.58 36.51 -8.80
C ARG A 127 5.44 37.69 -9.26
N SER A 128 6.57 37.40 -9.90
CA SER A 128 7.48 38.44 -10.40
C SER A 128 6.85 39.23 -11.56
N GLU A 129 6.14 38.54 -12.44
CA GLU A 129 5.38 39.16 -13.54
C GLU A 129 4.25 40.05 -13.02
N ALA A 130 3.50 39.59 -12.01
CA ALA A 130 2.45 40.37 -11.37
C ALA A 130 3.01 41.65 -10.71
N VAL A 131 4.13 41.55 -9.99
CA VAL A 131 4.80 42.72 -9.39
C VAL A 131 5.26 43.71 -10.47
N ASN A 132 5.81 43.22 -11.59
CA ASN A 132 6.24 44.06 -12.70
C ASN A 132 5.05 44.75 -13.38
N ALA A 133 4.00 44.00 -13.72
CA ALA A 133 2.78 44.53 -14.34
C ALA A 133 2.12 45.59 -13.44
N TRP A 134 2.04 45.34 -12.13
CA TRP A 134 1.53 46.32 -11.16
C TRP A 134 2.38 47.59 -11.12
N ALA A 135 3.71 47.47 -11.10
CA ALA A 135 4.62 48.61 -11.11
C ALA A 135 4.47 49.45 -12.40
N LEU A 136 4.39 48.81 -13.57
CA LEU A 136 4.17 49.46 -14.86
C LEU A 136 2.80 50.15 -14.91
N GLY A 137 1.75 49.50 -14.43
CA GLY A 137 0.40 50.08 -14.36
C GLY A 137 0.35 51.31 -13.46
N ASN A 138 0.95 51.23 -12.27
CA ASN A 138 1.01 52.34 -11.33
C ASN A 138 1.82 53.52 -11.90
N GLU A 139 2.98 53.26 -12.51
CA GLU A 139 3.76 54.32 -13.17
C GLU A 139 2.99 54.97 -14.34
N GLY A 140 2.24 54.18 -15.11
CA GLY A 140 1.36 54.67 -16.17
C GLY A 140 0.25 55.57 -15.64
N PHE A 141 -0.43 55.15 -14.56
CA PHE A 141 -1.47 55.93 -13.90
C PHE A 141 -0.92 57.23 -13.30
N LEU A 142 0.20 57.19 -12.58
CA LEU A 142 0.80 58.40 -12.00
C LEU A 142 1.24 59.42 -13.06
N LYS A 143 1.54 58.97 -14.28
CA LYS A 143 1.86 59.84 -15.43
C LYS A 143 0.63 60.23 -16.25
N SER A 144 -0.57 59.72 -15.93
CA SER A 144 -1.78 60.01 -16.70
C SER A 144 -2.30 61.42 -16.43
N SER A 145 -2.99 62.00 -17.41
CA SER A 145 -3.67 63.29 -17.22
C SER A 145 -4.82 63.19 -16.22
N GLU A 146 -5.49 62.04 -16.15
CA GLU A 146 -6.56 61.78 -15.16
C GLU A 146 -6.04 61.94 -13.73
N PHE A 147 -4.88 61.34 -13.42
CA PHE A 147 -4.25 61.53 -12.12
C PHE A 147 -3.86 62.99 -11.86
N GLY A 148 -3.35 63.68 -12.88
CA GLY A 148 -3.05 65.12 -12.80
C GLY A 148 -4.29 65.97 -12.52
N ILE A 149 -5.42 65.69 -13.17
CA ILE A 149 -6.71 66.35 -12.96
C ILE A 149 -7.22 66.08 -11.55
N LEU A 150 -7.19 64.83 -11.08
CA LEU A 150 -7.55 64.48 -9.70
C LEU A 150 -6.68 65.21 -8.67
N CYS A 151 -5.37 65.28 -8.90
CA CYS A 151 -4.45 66.05 -8.05
C CYS A 151 -4.79 67.54 -8.03
N ALA A 152 -5.06 68.14 -9.20
CA ALA A 152 -5.43 69.55 -9.32
C ALA A 152 -6.78 69.83 -8.61
N LYS A 153 -7.79 68.98 -8.83
CA LYS A 153 -9.11 69.05 -8.15
C LYS A 153 -8.95 68.99 -6.63
N LYS A 154 -8.13 68.05 -6.14
CA LYS A 154 -7.86 67.90 -4.69
C LYS A 154 -7.06 69.06 -4.10
N ALA A 155 -6.01 69.53 -4.80
CA ALA A 155 -5.22 70.69 -4.39
C ALA A 155 -6.06 71.97 -4.32
N LEU A 156 -6.96 72.16 -5.29
CA LEU A 156 -7.92 73.25 -5.30
C LEU A 156 -8.87 73.19 -4.09
N GLY A 157 -9.37 72.00 -3.74
CA GLY A 157 -10.17 71.79 -2.54
C GLY A 157 -9.43 72.21 -1.26
N TYR A 158 -8.19 71.79 -1.08
CA TYR A 158 -7.36 72.22 0.05
C TYR A 158 -7.09 73.73 0.05
N PHE A 159 -6.79 74.32 -1.11
CA PHE A 159 -6.56 75.76 -1.24
C PHE A 159 -7.82 76.56 -0.86
N LYS A 160 -9.00 76.13 -1.29
CA LYS A 160 -10.30 76.72 -0.90
C LYS A 160 -10.49 76.76 0.61
N VAL A 161 -10.31 75.61 1.27
CA VAL A 161 -10.47 75.49 2.73
C VAL A 161 -9.45 76.37 3.47
N GLY A 162 -8.17 76.31 3.07
CA GLY A 162 -7.11 77.11 3.69
C GLY A 162 -7.28 78.62 3.47
N PHE A 163 -7.64 79.04 2.25
CA PHE A 163 -7.88 80.43 1.90
C PHE A 163 -9.05 81.01 2.70
N ALA A 164 -10.17 80.28 2.80
CA ALA A 164 -11.30 80.69 3.64
C ALA A 164 -10.89 80.84 5.11
N GLY A 165 -10.04 79.95 5.63
CA GLY A 165 -9.46 80.05 6.98
C GLY A 165 -8.62 81.31 7.19
N CYS A 166 -7.70 81.62 6.26
CA CYS A 166 -6.92 82.87 6.30
C CYS A 166 -7.81 84.12 6.28
N VAL A 167 -8.83 84.14 5.40
CA VAL A 167 -9.78 85.26 5.32
C VAL A 167 -10.53 85.44 6.65
N ALA A 168 -10.98 84.35 7.27
CA ALA A 168 -11.64 84.41 8.57
C ALA A 168 -10.72 84.99 9.66
N GLN A 169 -9.43 84.63 9.63
CA GLN A 169 -8.44 85.16 10.58
C GLN A 169 -8.18 86.66 10.40
N PHE A 170 -8.06 87.15 9.16
CA PHE A 170 -7.92 88.59 8.91
C PHE A 170 -9.12 89.37 9.43
N ARG A 171 -10.33 88.88 9.15
CA ARG A 171 -11.57 89.48 9.66
C ARG A 171 -11.62 89.52 11.19
N ALA A 172 -11.14 88.46 11.86
CA ALA A 172 -11.04 88.42 13.31
C ALA A 172 -10.04 89.44 13.89
N ASN A 173 -9.03 89.86 13.11
CA ASN A 173 -8.04 90.87 13.49
C ASN A 173 -8.46 92.32 13.18
N GLY A 174 -9.71 92.55 12.78
CA GLY A 174 -10.24 93.89 12.48
C GLY A 174 -10.00 94.37 11.05
N TYR A 175 -9.57 93.49 10.15
CA TYR A 175 -9.52 93.79 8.71
C TYR A 175 -10.94 93.87 8.15
N SER A 176 -11.30 95.01 7.54
CA SER A 176 -12.54 95.18 6.78
C SER A 176 -12.25 95.16 5.27
N GLU A 177 -13.13 94.53 4.49
CA GLU A 177 -12.97 94.40 3.03
C GLU A 177 -13.07 95.75 2.30
N GLU A 178 -13.49 96.84 2.98
CA GLU A 178 -13.56 98.18 2.40
C GLU A 178 -12.20 98.90 2.29
N GLU A 179 -11.16 98.48 3.02
CA GLU A 179 -9.90 99.24 3.15
C GLU A 179 -8.83 98.90 2.09
N HIS A 180 -9.06 97.88 1.25
CA HIS A 180 -8.24 97.60 0.07
C HIS A 180 -9.09 97.18 -1.15
N PRO A 181 -8.83 97.75 -2.35
CA PRO A 181 -9.62 97.46 -3.54
C PRO A 181 -9.29 96.07 -4.09
N ASN A 182 -10.32 95.33 -4.54
CA ASN A 182 -10.46 94.24 -5.54
C ASN A 182 -9.76 92.85 -5.47
N PRO A 183 -8.42 92.65 -5.50
CA PRO A 183 -7.83 91.35 -5.82
C PRO A 183 -8.21 90.19 -4.90
N LEU A 184 -8.42 90.44 -3.61
CA LEU A 184 -8.69 89.37 -2.64
C LEU A 184 -10.13 88.84 -2.77
N LEU A 185 -11.08 89.73 -3.08
CA LEU A 185 -12.46 89.39 -3.41
C LEU A 185 -12.56 88.77 -4.81
N ASP A 186 -11.78 89.26 -5.78
CA ASP A 186 -11.71 88.68 -7.12
C ASP A 186 -11.17 87.25 -7.07
N VAL A 187 -10.12 86.98 -6.28
CA VAL A 187 -9.59 85.63 -6.05
C VAL A 187 -10.64 84.76 -5.36
N LYS A 188 -11.33 85.25 -4.32
CA LYS A 188 -12.41 84.50 -3.65
C LYS A 188 -13.53 84.12 -4.61
N LYS A 189 -13.95 85.05 -5.48
CA LYS A 189 -15.01 84.84 -6.46
C LYS A 189 -14.58 83.86 -7.55
N ALA A 190 -13.40 84.04 -8.13
CA ALA A 190 -12.83 83.13 -9.12
C ALA A 190 -12.72 81.69 -8.56
N LEU A 191 -12.41 81.56 -7.27
CA LEU A 191 -12.30 80.27 -6.60
C LEU A 191 -13.67 79.58 -6.42
N MET A 192 -14.74 80.33 -6.15
CA MET A 192 -16.11 79.78 -6.12
C MET A 192 -16.57 79.37 -7.53
N GLU A 193 -16.26 80.16 -8.56
CA GLU A 193 -16.69 79.92 -9.94
C GLU A 193 -16.02 78.70 -10.59
N MET A 194 -14.76 78.41 -10.26
CA MET A 194 -14.04 77.22 -10.75
C MET A 194 -14.44 75.89 -10.05
N SER A 195 -15.51 75.88 -9.24
CA SER A 195 -15.99 74.69 -8.52
C SER A 195 -17.23 74.04 -9.11
N ASP A 196 -18.05 74.80 -9.83
CA ASP A 196 -19.43 74.39 -10.18
C ASP A 196 -19.49 73.48 -11.42
N GLU A 197 -18.35 73.14 -12.00
CA GLU A 197 -18.21 72.15 -13.07
C GLU A 197 -17.74 70.82 -12.44
N GLU A 198 -18.65 69.83 -12.34
CA GLU A 198 -18.47 68.43 -11.89
C GLU A 198 -18.54 68.15 -10.37
N GLU A 199 -19.75 68.28 -9.85
CA GLU A 199 -20.24 67.71 -8.59
C GLU A 199 -21.12 66.45 -8.85
N GLU A 200 -20.72 65.54 -9.75
CA GLU A 200 -21.29 64.18 -9.83
C GLU A 200 -20.14 63.18 -10.06
N GLU A 201 -20.19 62.00 -9.44
CA GLU A 201 -19.22 60.90 -9.49
C GLU A 201 -17.99 60.99 -8.56
N ALA A 202 -18.23 60.89 -7.26
CA ALA A 202 -17.26 60.40 -6.29
C ALA A 202 -17.99 59.70 -5.13
N ASP A 203 -18.76 58.67 -5.44
CA ASP A 203 -19.37 57.77 -4.44
C ASP A 203 -19.46 56.34 -5.04
N GLU A 204 -18.31 55.80 -5.44
CA GLU A 204 -18.14 54.36 -5.69
C GLU A 204 -17.03 53.85 -4.74
N GLU A 205 -17.31 53.88 -3.43
CA GLU A 205 -16.58 53.06 -2.47
C GLU A 205 -17.23 51.67 -2.41
N GLU A 206 -16.50 50.69 -2.95
CA GLU A 206 -16.40 49.29 -2.50
C GLU A 206 -17.69 48.55 -2.11
N GLU A 207 -18.34 47.91 -3.08
CA GLU A 207 -18.99 46.62 -2.80
C GLU A 207 -17.91 45.52 -2.86
N GLU A 208 -17.38 45.21 -1.68
CA GLU A 208 -16.74 43.93 -1.37
C GLU A 208 -17.62 42.79 -1.89
N GLU A 209 -17.11 42.06 -2.88
CA GLU A 209 -17.73 40.87 -3.43
C GLU A 209 -17.75 39.80 -2.33
N ASP A 210 -18.87 39.77 -1.62
CA ASP A 210 -19.14 38.83 -0.54
C ASP A 210 -18.99 37.43 -1.11
N ASN A 211 -17.94 36.77 -0.63
CA ASN A 211 -17.51 35.43 -0.99
C ASN A 211 -18.69 34.49 -0.71
N ALA A 212 -19.46 34.17 -1.75
CA ALA A 212 -20.51 33.17 -1.70
C ALA A 212 -19.85 31.82 -1.41
N ALA A 213 -19.75 31.53 -0.12
CA ALA A 213 -19.40 30.25 0.45
C ALA A 213 -20.15 29.17 -0.33
N ALA A 214 -19.40 28.43 -1.13
CA ALA A 214 -19.83 27.16 -1.65
C ALA A 214 -20.33 26.32 -0.46
N THR A 215 -21.60 25.96 -0.54
CA THR A 215 -22.27 24.99 0.32
C THR A 215 -21.31 23.85 0.68
N PRO A 216 -21.11 23.51 1.97
CA PRO A 216 -20.38 22.30 2.30
C PRO A 216 -21.24 21.09 1.90
N PRO A 217 -20.71 20.12 1.14
CA PRO A 217 -21.43 18.88 0.88
C PRO A 217 -21.65 18.15 2.21
N SER A 218 -22.90 17.77 2.47
CA SER A 218 -23.30 16.98 3.63
C SER A 218 -22.44 15.71 3.69
N SER A 219 -21.73 15.52 4.80
CA SER A 219 -20.98 14.29 5.06
C SER A 219 -21.93 13.15 5.42
N PRO A 220 -21.63 11.91 5.00
CA PRO A 220 -22.46 10.75 5.29
C PRO A 220 -22.34 10.36 6.77
N GLN A 221 -23.48 10.14 7.44
CA GLN A 221 -23.50 9.59 8.79
C GLN A 221 -23.22 8.07 8.78
N PRO A 222 -22.59 7.55 9.85
CA PRO A 222 -22.24 6.13 10.03
C PRO A 222 -23.44 5.23 10.34
#